data_AF-A0A421JEG8-F1
#
_entry.id   AF-A0A421JEG8-F1
#
_cell.length_a   1.000
_cell.length_b   1.000
_cell.length_c   1.000
_cell.angle_alpha   90.00
_cell.angle_beta   90.00
_cell.angle_gamma   90.00
#
_symmetry.space_group_name_H-M   'P 1'
#
loop_
_entity.id
_entity.type
_entity.pdbx_description
1 polymer ?
#
loop_
_entity_poly.entity_id
_entity_poly.type
_entity_poly.pdbx_seq_one_letter_code
_entity_poly.pdbx_strand_id
1 'polypeptide(L)'
;MISSLPVEIQVRLLKMEPSSSLKMTNSYFYILYNDLYYEKIIESFGKSIIPVLIKILPWLKTYIKSLEVFRSKSRQIISSRLNLTDTGVDYLGISWENPLHCQFIKDSWKYVYSVLKNKRLFAEYSDYKIDRPTNYVYHHFVEVNRTYLLSYTKTVWLAAGDYNLNIGLVIKHGNGLGTTKFEIEYESEDGKAVAQTFYPPSNINDILPKKQFCFLKIGEFSIPQKKKHSENKLFKVKFTMEEIGLYLKSGFRIFFIDLSQPSMLFNDYDLLYYSVMETDYKYFINIPMKNLYRALNYVQSGGNEMTSLCDSADTEYGSGEPMDIWSEYNQEYLNTHNAKCGHCTDEEVVPTRTKSIMAFENDTRWLQCCEDRLMKYGDFFFNNNLKRRYFKFNTVYQRRQFINRYGDFELDWEENANGTHRDGTHQEHKNIPPYSYDSEGIKWKIPILGEL
;
A
#
# COMPACT_ATOMS: atom_id res chain seq x y z
N MET A 1 -16.52 34.88 -8.05
CA MET A 1 -15.60 35.26 -9.15
C MET A 1 -14.90 34.07 -9.78
N ILE A 2 -14.26 33.16 -9.02
CA ILE A 2 -13.59 31.99 -9.64
C ILE A 2 -14.62 30.98 -10.19
N SER A 3 -15.74 30.78 -9.50
CA SER A 3 -16.84 29.89 -9.91
C SER A 3 -17.60 30.36 -11.16
N SER A 4 -17.43 31.61 -11.59
CA SER A 4 -18.06 32.16 -12.80
C SER A 4 -17.16 32.06 -14.04
N LEU A 5 -15.94 31.55 -13.89
CA LEU A 5 -15.05 31.28 -15.02
C LEU A 5 -15.50 30.02 -15.78
N PRO A 6 -15.18 29.87 -17.06
CA PRO A 6 -15.36 28.59 -17.78
C PRO A 6 -14.65 27.44 -17.06
N VAL A 7 -15.23 26.24 -17.13
CA VAL A 7 -14.74 25.02 -16.44
C VAL A 7 -13.29 24.71 -16.83
N GLU A 8 -12.92 24.97 -18.07
CA GLU A 8 -11.58 24.75 -18.61
C GLU A 8 -10.54 25.61 -17.88
N ILE A 9 -10.88 26.87 -17.58
CA ILE A 9 -10.01 27.78 -16.83
C ILE A 9 -9.90 27.32 -15.37
N GLN A 10 -11.01 26.91 -14.78
CA GLN A 10 -11.03 26.41 -13.40
C GLN A 10 -10.20 25.13 -13.24
N VAL A 11 -10.33 24.19 -14.18
CA VAL A 11 -9.51 22.98 -14.26
C VAL A 11 -8.03 23.34 -14.43
N ARG A 12 -7.71 24.29 -15.31
CA ARG A 12 -6.33 24.74 -15.51
C ARG A 12 -5.74 25.34 -14.24
N LEU A 13 -6.50 26.13 -13.49
CA LEU A 13 -6.06 26.68 -12.20
C LEU A 13 -5.76 25.57 -11.18
N LEU A 14 -6.63 24.55 -11.08
CA LEU A 14 -6.41 23.40 -10.20
C LEU A 14 -5.20 22.55 -10.62
N LYS A 15 -4.91 22.45 -11.93
CA LYS A 15 -3.73 21.75 -12.46
C LYS A 15 -2.44 22.52 -12.20
N MET A 16 -2.46 23.85 -12.33
CA MET A 16 -1.29 24.70 -12.11
C MET A 16 -0.89 24.78 -10.64
N GLU A 17 -1.87 24.81 -9.72
CA GLU A 17 -1.59 24.84 -8.28
C GLU A 17 -2.42 23.80 -7.52
N PRO A 18 -1.99 22.51 -7.53
CA PRO A 18 -2.69 21.43 -6.83
C PRO A 18 -2.69 21.58 -5.30
N SER A 19 -1.76 22.37 -4.76
CA SER A 19 -1.70 22.70 -3.32
C SER A 19 -2.70 23.78 -2.94
N SER A 20 -3.35 24.43 -3.92
CA SER A 20 -4.30 25.50 -3.65
C SER A 20 -5.42 25.07 -2.71
N SER A 21 -5.82 26.01 -1.86
CA SER A 21 -6.95 25.84 -0.95
C SER A 21 -8.31 25.87 -1.67
N LEU A 22 -8.32 26.01 -3.01
CA LEU A 22 -9.54 26.09 -3.82
C LEU A 22 -10.45 24.88 -3.62
N LYS A 23 -9.86 23.68 -3.49
CA LYS A 23 -10.61 22.44 -3.18
C LYS A 23 -11.37 22.48 -1.86
N MET A 24 -10.97 23.34 -0.91
CA MET A 24 -11.61 23.49 0.40
C MET A 24 -12.68 24.59 0.41
N THR A 25 -12.81 25.37 -0.66
CA THR A 25 -13.71 26.54 -0.67
C THR A 25 -15.18 26.15 -0.86
N ASN A 26 -15.46 25.16 -1.72
CA ASN A 26 -16.80 24.61 -1.88
C ASN A 26 -16.75 23.16 -2.41
N SER A 27 -17.88 22.48 -2.33
CA SER A 27 -18.02 21.10 -2.82
C SER A 27 -17.86 20.95 -4.32
N TYR A 28 -18.10 21.99 -5.12
CA TYR A 28 -17.95 21.94 -6.58
C TYR A 28 -16.47 21.82 -6.98
N PHE A 29 -15.58 22.64 -6.41
CA PHE A 29 -14.13 22.52 -6.60
C PHE A 29 -13.58 21.22 -6.01
N TYR A 30 -14.18 20.73 -4.93
CA TYR A 30 -13.82 19.43 -4.36
C TYR A 30 -14.14 18.26 -5.32
N ILE A 31 -15.29 18.29 -5.98
CA ILE A 31 -15.67 17.30 -7.02
C ILE A 31 -14.75 17.41 -8.23
N LEU A 32 -14.51 18.61 -8.76
CA LEU A 32 -13.57 18.82 -9.86
C LEU A 32 -12.19 18.28 -9.50
N TYR A 33 -11.69 18.56 -8.31
CA TYR A 33 -10.40 18.06 -7.85
C TYR A 33 -10.35 16.52 -7.81
N ASN A 34 -11.43 15.86 -7.40
CA ASN A 34 -11.52 14.40 -7.48
C ASN A 34 -11.52 13.90 -8.93
N ASP A 35 -12.29 14.52 -9.83
CA ASP A 35 -12.33 14.12 -11.25
C ASP A 35 -11.00 14.29 -11.97
N LEU A 36 -10.17 15.28 -11.57
CA LEU A 36 -8.80 15.41 -12.08
C LEU A 36 -7.94 14.18 -11.82
N TYR A 37 -8.21 13.40 -10.77
CA TYR A 37 -7.48 12.15 -10.55
C TYR A 37 -7.85 11.06 -11.56
N TYR A 38 -9.09 11.04 -12.06
CA TYR A 38 -9.46 10.15 -13.16
C TYR A 38 -8.66 10.51 -14.43
N GLU A 39 -8.57 11.80 -14.76
CA GLU A 39 -7.72 12.25 -15.87
C GLU A 39 -6.25 11.84 -15.66
N LYS A 40 -5.71 12.02 -14.44
CA LYS A 40 -4.35 11.60 -14.09
C LYS A 40 -4.14 10.09 -14.24
N ILE A 41 -5.16 9.26 -13.96
CA ILE A 41 -5.10 7.81 -14.19
C ILE A 41 -4.92 7.54 -15.69
N ILE A 42 -5.75 8.13 -16.54
CA ILE A 42 -5.63 7.94 -18.00
C ILE A 42 -4.30 8.50 -18.53
N GLU A 43 -3.85 9.63 -18.01
CA GLU A 43 -2.60 10.25 -18.40
C GLU A 43 -1.38 9.42 -18.00
N SER A 44 -1.37 8.85 -16.79
CA SER A 44 -0.21 8.13 -16.23
C SER A 44 -0.16 6.65 -16.61
N PHE A 45 -1.31 5.98 -16.66
CA PHE A 45 -1.41 4.53 -16.87
C PHE A 45 -1.85 4.17 -18.29
N GLY A 46 -2.51 5.10 -18.99
CA GLY A 46 -3.10 4.86 -20.30
C GLY A 46 -4.55 4.39 -20.22
N LYS A 47 -5.24 4.27 -21.36
CA LYS A 47 -6.68 3.91 -21.41
C LYS A 47 -6.94 2.45 -21.08
N SER A 48 -5.98 1.57 -21.35
CA SER A 48 -6.11 0.13 -21.12
C SER A 48 -6.28 -0.24 -19.64
N ILE A 49 -6.02 0.69 -18.71
CA ILE A 49 -6.19 0.44 -17.27
C ILE A 49 -7.67 0.33 -16.87
N ILE A 50 -8.58 0.88 -17.67
CA ILE A 50 -10.02 0.90 -17.36
C ILE A 50 -10.61 -0.51 -17.32
N PRO A 51 -10.42 -1.39 -18.34
CA PRO A 51 -10.79 -2.80 -18.24
C PRO A 51 -10.22 -3.52 -17.01
N VAL A 52 -8.97 -3.23 -16.63
CA VAL A 52 -8.34 -3.82 -15.43
C VAL A 52 -9.06 -3.38 -14.15
N LEU A 53 -9.40 -2.09 -14.04
CA LEU A 53 -10.16 -1.55 -12.91
C LEU A 53 -11.54 -2.19 -12.77
N ILE A 54 -12.19 -2.47 -13.90
CA ILE A 54 -13.50 -3.14 -13.91
C ILE A 54 -13.37 -4.57 -13.40
N LYS A 55 -12.36 -5.32 -13.83
CA LYS A 55 -12.12 -6.70 -13.36
C LYS A 55 -11.84 -6.78 -11.85
N ILE A 56 -11.05 -5.84 -11.31
CA ILE A 56 -10.68 -5.85 -9.89
C ILE A 56 -11.66 -5.07 -8.99
N LEU A 57 -12.77 -4.58 -9.56
CA LEU A 57 -13.75 -3.72 -8.89
C LEU A 57 -14.20 -4.25 -7.51
N PRO A 58 -14.46 -5.57 -7.30
CA PRO A 58 -14.83 -6.10 -5.99
C PRO A 58 -13.78 -5.82 -4.89
N TRP A 59 -12.52 -6.10 -5.18
CA TRP A 59 -11.40 -5.90 -4.25
C TRP A 59 -11.09 -4.42 -4.06
N LEU A 60 -11.19 -3.64 -5.14
CA LEU A 60 -10.97 -2.20 -5.10
C LEU A 60 -12.01 -1.53 -4.21
N LYS A 61 -13.31 -1.82 -4.41
CA LYS A 61 -14.38 -1.30 -3.54
C LYS A 61 -14.16 -1.73 -2.09
N THR A 62 -13.78 -2.98 -1.82
CA THR A 62 -13.56 -3.47 -0.46
C THR A 62 -12.44 -2.71 0.26
N TYR A 63 -11.28 -2.53 -0.41
CA TYR A 63 -10.20 -1.72 0.17
C TYR A 63 -10.62 -0.27 0.37
N ILE A 64 -11.23 0.37 -0.62
CA ILE A 64 -11.63 1.77 -0.55
C ILE A 64 -12.74 1.99 0.49
N LYS A 65 -13.65 1.03 0.70
CA LYS A 65 -14.61 1.00 1.81
C LYS A 65 -13.92 0.99 3.17
N SER A 66 -12.84 0.21 3.35
CA SER A 66 -12.10 0.16 4.62
C SER A 66 -11.52 1.52 5.06
N LEU A 67 -11.32 2.45 4.13
CA LEU A 67 -10.83 3.80 4.39
C LEU A 67 -11.92 4.76 4.93
N GLU A 68 -13.20 4.38 4.91
CA GLU A 68 -14.32 5.25 5.35
C GLU A 68 -14.13 5.79 6.77
N VAL A 69 -13.47 5.02 7.62
CA VAL A 69 -13.14 5.29 9.01
C VAL A 69 -12.58 6.70 9.26
N PHE A 70 -11.85 7.28 8.30
CA PHE A 70 -11.32 8.64 8.43
C PHE A 70 -11.77 9.61 7.33
N ARG A 71 -12.46 9.14 6.28
CA ARG A 71 -12.80 9.97 5.11
C ARG A 71 -14.30 10.04 4.77
N SER A 72 -15.15 9.38 5.56
CA SER A 72 -16.58 9.24 5.24
C SER A 72 -17.27 10.57 4.95
N LYS A 73 -17.02 11.61 5.77
CA LYS A 73 -17.59 12.96 5.57
C LYS A 73 -17.22 13.52 4.19
N SER A 74 -15.95 13.47 3.82
CA SER A 74 -15.46 14.03 2.56
C SER A 74 -16.00 13.27 1.35
N ARG A 75 -16.11 11.94 1.44
CA ARG A 75 -16.70 11.12 0.38
C ARG A 75 -18.20 11.38 0.22
N GLN A 76 -18.95 11.47 1.32
CA GLN A 76 -20.40 11.72 1.32
C GLN A 76 -20.78 13.02 0.60
N ILE A 77 -19.93 14.04 0.66
CA ILE A 77 -20.13 15.29 -0.10
C ILE A 77 -20.19 15.01 -1.61
N ILE A 78 -19.30 14.16 -2.13
CA ILE A 78 -19.26 13.82 -3.55
C ILE A 78 -20.41 12.86 -3.89
N SER A 79 -20.59 11.80 -3.10
CA SER A 79 -21.58 10.75 -3.40
C SER A 79 -23.01 11.29 -3.39
N SER A 80 -23.36 12.17 -2.45
CA SER A 80 -24.68 12.82 -2.37
C SER A 80 -24.92 13.79 -3.54
N ARG A 81 -23.90 14.58 -3.92
CA ARG A 81 -23.98 15.52 -5.06
C ARG A 81 -24.15 14.82 -6.40
N LEU A 82 -23.53 13.65 -6.56
CA LEU A 82 -23.57 12.85 -7.78
C LEU A 82 -24.67 11.77 -7.77
N ASN A 83 -25.47 11.68 -6.71
CA ASN A 83 -26.49 10.63 -6.51
C ASN A 83 -25.94 9.21 -6.74
N LEU A 84 -24.73 8.94 -6.27
CA LEU A 84 -24.10 7.63 -6.43
C LEU A 84 -24.80 6.61 -5.52
N THR A 85 -25.15 5.47 -6.09
CA THR A 85 -25.67 4.33 -5.34
C THR A 85 -24.51 3.39 -5.00
N ASP A 86 -24.59 2.79 -3.81
CA ASP A 86 -23.79 1.59 -3.54
C ASP A 86 -24.55 0.42 -4.17
N THR A 87 -24.40 0.28 -5.47
CA THR A 87 -24.77 -0.99 -6.11
C THR A 87 -23.92 -2.05 -5.42
N GLY A 88 -24.60 -3.05 -4.81
CA GLY A 88 -23.95 -4.27 -4.39
C GLY A 88 -23.03 -4.72 -5.51
N VAL A 89 -21.86 -5.23 -5.14
CA VAL A 89 -20.96 -5.82 -6.13
C VAL A 89 -21.69 -7.04 -6.67
N ASP A 90 -22.53 -6.87 -7.70
CA ASP A 90 -22.99 -7.98 -8.49
C ASP A 90 -21.71 -8.56 -9.07
N TYR A 91 -21.26 -9.68 -8.49
CA TYR A 91 -20.14 -10.45 -8.98
C TYR A 91 -20.39 -10.95 -10.41
N LEU A 92 -21.61 -10.76 -10.90
CA LEU A 92 -22.12 -11.08 -12.23
C LEU A 92 -22.27 -9.88 -13.17
N GLY A 93 -21.83 -8.68 -12.77
CA GLY A 93 -21.67 -7.54 -13.67
C GLY A 93 -22.89 -7.19 -14.51
N ILE A 94 -23.90 -6.53 -13.93
CA ILE A 94 -24.99 -5.96 -14.74
C ILE A 94 -25.38 -4.54 -14.27
N SER A 95 -24.80 -3.53 -14.92
CA SER A 95 -25.48 -2.29 -15.29
C SER A 95 -24.77 -1.67 -16.50
N TRP A 96 -25.54 -1.36 -17.55
CA TRP A 96 -25.13 -1.43 -18.97
C TRP A 96 -24.41 -0.20 -19.55
N GLU A 97 -23.98 0.79 -18.75
CA GLU A 97 -23.34 1.99 -19.33
C GLU A 97 -22.02 2.42 -18.67
N ASN A 98 -21.82 2.25 -17.35
CA ASN A 98 -20.53 2.53 -16.70
C ASN A 98 -20.39 1.87 -15.30
N PRO A 99 -19.69 0.73 -15.15
CA PRO A 99 -19.52 0.05 -13.86
C PRO A 99 -18.70 0.85 -12.84
N LEU A 100 -17.91 1.83 -13.28
CA LEU A 100 -17.12 2.69 -12.40
C LEU A 100 -17.93 3.87 -11.83
N HIS A 101 -19.17 4.07 -12.30
CA HIS A 101 -20.09 5.10 -11.79
C HIS A 101 -20.86 4.62 -10.55
N CYS A 102 -20.13 4.28 -9.49
CA CYS A 102 -20.69 3.81 -8.22
C CYS A 102 -19.97 4.42 -7.01
N GLN A 103 -20.57 4.28 -5.82
CA GLN A 103 -19.91 4.65 -4.57
C GLN A 103 -18.61 3.89 -4.37
N PHE A 104 -17.67 4.52 -3.67
CA PHE A 104 -16.31 4.01 -3.38
C PHE A 104 -15.38 3.93 -4.59
N ILE A 105 -15.82 4.38 -5.78
CA ILE A 105 -15.00 4.46 -6.99
C ILE A 105 -15.07 5.88 -7.56
N LYS A 106 -16.23 6.30 -8.08
CA LYS A 106 -16.40 7.63 -8.70
C LYS A 106 -16.19 8.76 -7.69
N ASP A 107 -16.52 8.53 -6.42
CA ASP A 107 -16.30 9.48 -5.31
C ASP A 107 -14.89 9.40 -4.69
N SER A 108 -14.00 8.55 -5.22
CA SER A 108 -12.75 8.16 -4.56
C SER A 108 -11.55 8.07 -5.50
N TRP A 109 -11.56 8.76 -6.65
CA TRP A 109 -10.50 8.67 -7.68
C TRP A 109 -9.11 9.00 -7.16
N LYS A 110 -8.98 9.90 -6.18
CA LYS A 110 -7.70 10.19 -5.52
C LYS A 110 -7.06 8.93 -4.94
N TYR A 111 -7.84 8.12 -4.25
CA TYR A 111 -7.36 6.90 -3.59
C TYR A 111 -7.11 5.79 -4.60
N VAL A 112 -7.96 5.67 -5.63
CA VAL A 112 -7.74 4.75 -6.75
C VAL A 112 -6.40 5.07 -7.45
N TYR A 113 -6.13 6.36 -7.72
CA TYR A 113 -4.85 6.80 -8.29
C TYR A 113 -3.67 6.44 -7.37
N SER A 114 -3.77 6.71 -6.06
CA SER A 114 -2.71 6.38 -5.10
C SER A 114 -2.40 4.88 -5.08
N VAL A 115 -3.42 4.01 -5.04
CA VAL A 115 -3.25 2.55 -5.09
C VAL A 115 -2.65 2.07 -6.40
N LEU A 116 -3.03 2.68 -7.53
CA LEU A 116 -2.44 2.30 -8.82
C LEU A 116 -0.97 2.72 -8.90
N LYS A 117 -0.65 3.90 -8.38
CA LYS A 117 0.67 4.52 -8.48
C LYS A 117 1.69 3.91 -7.51
N ASN A 118 1.28 3.63 -6.28
CA ASN A 118 2.09 2.94 -5.29
C ASN A 118 1.89 1.42 -5.43
N LYS A 119 2.94 0.61 -5.29
CA LYS A 119 2.83 -0.86 -5.31
C LYS A 119 3.43 -1.46 -4.07
N ARG A 120 2.75 -2.44 -3.48
CA ARG A 120 3.27 -3.22 -2.37
C ARG A 120 3.34 -4.69 -2.74
N LEU A 121 4.56 -5.22 -2.79
CA LEU A 121 4.87 -6.62 -3.07
C LEU A 121 4.91 -7.37 -1.74
N PHE A 122 3.81 -8.03 -1.38
CA PHE A 122 3.76 -8.84 -0.17
C PHE A 122 4.61 -10.11 -0.34
N ALA A 123 5.39 -10.43 0.69
CA ALA A 123 6.22 -11.62 0.72
C ALA A 123 5.39 -12.84 1.12
N GLU A 124 5.42 -13.87 0.30
CA GLU A 124 4.82 -15.18 0.54
C GLU A 124 5.90 -16.26 0.49
N TYR A 125 5.65 -17.39 1.15
CA TYR A 125 6.61 -18.49 1.18
C TYR A 125 6.95 -19.01 -0.23
N SER A 126 5.96 -19.00 -1.14
CA SER A 126 6.11 -19.40 -2.55
C SER A 126 7.06 -18.52 -3.35
N ASP A 127 7.31 -17.28 -2.90
CA ASP A 127 8.14 -16.32 -3.63
C ASP A 127 9.64 -16.56 -3.41
N TYR A 128 9.99 -17.31 -2.36
CA TYR A 128 11.37 -17.56 -1.99
C TYR A 128 11.91 -18.78 -2.74
N LYS A 129 13.02 -18.56 -3.43
CA LYS A 129 13.85 -19.64 -3.96
C LYS A 129 15.05 -19.79 -3.07
N ILE A 130 15.22 -21.00 -2.57
CA ILE A 130 16.39 -21.41 -1.81
C ILE A 130 17.18 -22.33 -2.73
N ASP A 131 18.38 -21.91 -3.12
CA ASP A 131 19.24 -22.76 -3.91
C ASP A 131 19.52 -24.07 -3.16
N ARG A 132 19.40 -25.18 -3.89
CA ARG A 132 19.89 -26.48 -3.43
C ARG A 132 21.43 -26.43 -3.50
N PRO A 133 22.15 -27.02 -2.53
CA PRO A 133 23.59 -27.06 -2.57
C PRO A 133 24.06 -27.71 -3.87
N THR A 134 24.66 -26.92 -4.77
CA THR A 134 25.37 -27.42 -5.95
C THR A 134 26.70 -27.98 -5.47
N ASN A 135 26.82 -29.32 -5.47
CA ASN A 135 28.10 -29.98 -5.29
C ASN A 135 28.97 -29.69 -6.52
N TYR A 136 29.90 -28.73 -6.42
CA TYR A 136 30.98 -28.63 -7.39
C TYR A 136 32.00 -29.73 -7.08
N VAL A 137 31.97 -30.82 -7.85
CA VAL A 137 33.01 -31.84 -7.79
C VAL A 137 34.25 -31.29 -8.50
N TYR A 138 35.28 -30.94 -7.73
CA TYR A 138 36.65 -30.81 -8.24
C TYR A 138 37.58 -31.72 -7.44
N HIS A 139 38.49 -32.37 -8.15
CA HIS A 139 39.23 -33.55 -7.70
C HIS A 139 39.99 -33.36 -6.37
N HIS A 140 39.79 -34.35 -5.47
CA HIS A 140 40.58 -34.68 -4.27
C HIS A 140 40.18 -34.11 -2.88
N PHE A 141 39.06 -33.39 -2.74
CA PHE A 141 38.48 -33.07 -1.41
C PHE A 141 36.96 -32.92 -1.46
N VAL A 142 36.29 -33.11 -0.31
CA VAL A 142 34.86 -32.79 -0.12
C VAL A 142 34.77 -31.35 0.38
N GLU A 143 34.26 -30.45 -0.44
CA GLU A 143 33.91 -29.10 -0.02
C GLU A 143 32.44 -29.07 0.43
N VAL A 144 32.19 -28.85 1.72
CA VAL A 144 30.83 -28.68 2.25
C VAL A 144 30.42 -27.23 2.06
N ASN A 145 29.84 -26.89 0.90
CA ASN A 145 29.25 -25.56 0.71
C ASN A 145 27.89 -25.48 1.43
N ARG A 146 27.81 -24.64 2.47
CA ARG A 146 26.52 -24.18 3.03
C ARG A 146 26.12 -22.84 2.41
N THR A 147 26.16 -22.71 1.09
CA THR A 147 25.50 -21.60 0.38
C THR A 147 24.04 -21.98 0.19
N TYR A 148 23.16 -21.14 0.72
CA TYR A 148 21.72 -21.20 0.52
C TYR A 148 21.43 -19.79 0.04
N LEU A 149 21.66 -19.52 -1.24
CA LEU A 149 21.28 -18.23 -1.80
C LEU A 149 19.77 -18.13 -1.64
N LEU A 150 19.32 -17.12 -0.89
CA LEU A 150 17.92 -16.78 -0.77
C LEU A 150 17.66 -15.71 -1.83
N SER A 151 16.89 -16.05 -2.84
CA SER A 151 16.40 -15.09 -3.82
C SER A 151 14.89 -14.94 -3.71
N TYR A 152 14.44 -13.69 -3.83
CA TYR A 152 13.04 -13.31 -3.92
C TYR A 152 12.90 -12.49 -5.20
N THR A 153 11.96 -12.87 -6.06
CA THR A 153 11.74 -12.18 -7.34
C THR A 153 10.26 -11.98 -7.56
N LYS A 154 9.85 -10.75 -7.90
CA LYS A 154 8.49 -10.44 -8.35
C LYS A 154 8.49 -9.49 -9.52
N THR A 155 7.47 -9.61 -10.36
CA THR A 155 7.21 -8.69 -11.45
C THR A 155 5.99 -7.82 -11.12
N VAL A 156 6.03 -6.56 -11.54
CA VAL A 156 4.96 -5.60 -11.30
C VAL A 156 4.92 -4.56 -12.41
N TRP A 157 3.74 -4.01 -12.67
CA TRP A 157 3.57 -2.92 -13.62
C TRP A 157 3.62 -1.57 -12.93
N LEU A 158 4.52 -0.68 -13.36
CA LEU A 158 4.70 0.65 -12.81
C LEU A 158 4.59 1.74 -13.88
N ALA A 159 4.01 2.87 -13.51
CA ALA A 159 3.96 4.05 -14.37
C ALA A 159 5.29 4.80 -14.35
N ALA A 160 5.55 5.64 -15.34
CA ALA A 160 6.71 6.54 -15.32
C ALA A 160 6.68 7.48 -14.10
N GLY A 161 7.86 7.80 -13.56
CA GLY A 161 8.05 8.70 -12.42
C GLY A 161 9.09 8.19 -11.43
N ASP A 162 9.24 8.95 -10.35
CA ASP A 162 10.18 8.66 -9.27
C ASP A 162 9.51 7.79 -8.20
N TYR A 163 10.30 6.91 -7.57
CA TYR A 163 9.86 5.97 -6.56
C TYR A 163 10.91 5.81 -5.45
N ASN A 164 10.42 5.69 -4.23
CA ASN A 164 11.17 5.13 -3.11
C ASN A 164 11.04 3.60 -3.14
N LEU A 165 12.17 2.93 -2.99
CA LEU A 165 12.22 1.50 -2.67
C LEU A 165 12.32 1.35 -1.16
N ASN A 166 11.26 0.85 -0.53
CA ASN A 166 11.20 0.61 0.90
C ASN A 166 10.92 -0.86 1.22
N ILE A 167 11.25 -1.27 2.44
CA ILE A 167 11.01 -2.63 2.92
C ILE A 167 10.40 -2.61 4.33
N GLY A 168 9.32 -3.38 4.51
CA GLY A 168 8.72 -3.67 5.80
C GLY A 168 9.23 -5.01 6.34
N LEU A 169 10.00 -4.98 7.44
CA LEU A 169 10.63 -6.18 8.01
C LEU A 169 10.72 -6.14 9.54
N VAL A 170 10.83 -7.30 10.17
CA VAL A 170 11.17 -7.44 11.60
C VAL A 170 12.54 -8.09 11.73
N ILE A 171 13.41 -7.49 12.52
CA ILE A 171 14.74 -8.05 12.81
C ILE A 171 14.70 -8.86 14.08
N LYS A 172 15.03 -10.14 14.00
CA LYS A 172 15.20 -11.03 15.16
C LYS A 172 16.59 -10.89 15.78
N HIS A 173 17.65 -11.01 14.96
CA HIS A 173 19.03 -11.11 15.46
C HIS A 173 20.01 -10.11 14.82
N GLY A 174 19.63 -9.44 13.74
CA GLY A 174 20.44 -8.39 13.10
C GLY A 174 21.34 -8.87 11.96
N ASN A 175 21.41 -10.17 11.67
CA ASN A 175 22.32 -10.68 10.64
C ASN A 175 21.65 -10.75 9.26
N GLY A 176 22.42 -10.44 8.21
CA GLY A 176 22.08 -10.67 6.79
C GLY A 176 21.71 -9.43 5.99
N LEU A 177 21.05 -8.42 6.58
CA LEU A 177 20.54 -7.30 5.77
C LEU A 177 21.66 -6.48 5.10
N GLY A 178 22.79 -6.28 5.78
CA GLY A 178 23.98 -5.62 5.21
C GLY A 178 24.63 -6.37 4.03
N THR A 179 24.26 -7.63 3.79
CA THR A 179 24.72 -8.46 2.66
C THR A 179 23.59 -8.79 1.68
N THR A 180 22.44 -8.12 1.81
CA THR A 180 21.33 -8.27 0.87
C THR A 180 21.47 -7.28 -0.29
N LYS A 181 21.42 -7.79 -1.51
CA LYS A 181 21.34 -7.00 -2.75
C LYS A 181 19.87 -6.82 -3.13
N PHE A 182 19.49 -5.60 -3.50
CA PHE A 182 18.18 -5.28 -4.06
C PHE A 182 18.36 -4.76 -5.48
N GLU A 183 17.58 -5.27 -6.43
CA GLU A 183 17.71 -4.93 -7.84
C GLU A 183 16.34 -4.65 -8.46
N ILE A 184 16.26 -3.55 -9.21
CA ILE A 184 15.12 -3.16 -10.03
C ILE A 184 15.54 -3.25 -11.49
N GLU A 185 14.88 -4.09 -12.27
CA GLU A 185 15.13 -4.32 -13.68
C GLU A 185 13.89 -3.98 -14.51
N TYR A 186 14.04 -3.24 -15.60
CA TYR A 186 12.96 -2.99 -16.56
C TYR A 186 13.50 -2.86 -17.98
N GLU A 187 12.66 -3.12 -18.98
CA GLU A 187 13.00 -2.92 -20.39
C GLU A 187 12.71 -1.47 -20.81
N SER A 188 13.73 -0.79 -21.33
CA SER A 188 13.57 0.54 -21.92
C SER A 188 12.83 0.48 -23.26
N GLU A 189 12.34 1.61 -23.76
CA GLU A 189 11.67 1.66 -25.07
C GLU A 189 12.56 1.20 -26.24
N ASP A 190 13.88 1.28 -26.09
CA ASP A 190 14.86 0.83 -27.08
C ASP A 190 15.16 -0.68 -26.97
N GLY A 191 14.40 -1.42 -26.15
CA GLY A 191 14.57 -2.86 -25.91
C GLY A 191 15.77 -3.23 -25.04
N LYS A 192 16.43 -2.24 -24.42
CA LYS A 192 17.56 -2.49 -23.52
C LYS A 192 17.08 -2.70 -22.09
N ALA A 193 17.54 -3.77 -21.45
CA ALA A 193 17.35 -3.98 -20.02
C ALA A 193 18.15 -2.93 -19.23
N VAL A 194 17.47 -2.24 -18.32
CA VAL A 194 18.05 -1.28 -17.39
C VAL A 194 17.92 -1.88 -15.99
N ALA A 195 19.05 -2.05 -15.30
CA ALA A 195 19.11 -2.56 -13.94
C ALA A 195 19.66 -1.48 -12.99
N GLN A 196 19.00 -1.29 -11.86
CA GLN A 196 19.42 -0.42 -10.77
C GLN A 196 19.59 -1.26 -9.51
N THR A 197 20.78 -1.23 -8.91
CA THR A 197 21.13 -2.04 -7.75
C THR A 197 21.28 -1.17 -6.50
N PHE A 198 20.74 -1.64 -5.38
CA PHE A 198 20.78 -0.99 -4.08
C PHE A 198 21.33 -1.94 -3.03
N TYR A 199 22.12 -1.40 -2.12
CA TYR A 199 22.68 -2.10 -0.98
C TYR A 199 22.37 -1.31 0.29
N PRO A 200 21.87 -1.97 1.35
CA PRO A 200 21.78 -1.34 2.66
C PRO A 200 23.17 -0.89 3.15
N PRO A 201 23.26 0.14 4.01
CA PRO A 201 24.52 0.53 4.63
C PRO A 201 25.18 -0.65 5.38
N SER A 202 26.51 -0.74 5.36
CA SER A 202 27.21 -1.89 5.98
C SER A 202 26.95 -2.04 7.48
N ASN A 203 26.66 -0.96 8.18
CA ASN A 203 26.33 -0.92 9.60
C ASN A 203 24.80 -1.00 9.90
N ILE A 204 23.97 -1.28 8.88
CA ILE A 204 22.51 -1.31 9.03
C ILE A 204 22.05 -2.28 10.12
N ASN A 205 22.78 -3.38 10.28
CA ASN A 205 22.53 -4.44 11.24
C ASN A 205 22.61 -3.96 12.71
N ASP A 206 23.46 -2.97 12.98
CA ASP A 206 23.63 -2.37 14.30
C ASP A 206 22.64 -1.22 14.56
N ILE A 207 22.18 -0.58 13.49
CA ILE A 207 21.31 0.60 13.54
C ILE A 207 19.83 0.23 13.74
N LEU A 208 19.40 -0.90 13.17
CA LEU A 208 17.99 -1.26 13.16
C LEU A 208 17.55 -1.91 14.49
N PRO A 209 16.36 -1.56 15.01
CA PRO A 209 15.90 -2.08 16.28
C PRO A 209 15.54 -3.57 16.18
N LYS A 210 15.91 -4.31 17.21
CA LYS A 210 15.65 -5.76 17.32
C LYS A 210 14.26 -6.01 17.91
N LYS A 211 13.59 -7.06 17.42
CA LYS A 211 12.24 -7.50 17.81
C LYS A 211 11.17 -6.42 17.63
N GLN A 212 11.34 -5.58 16.61
CA GLN A 212 10.40 -4.53 16.23
C GLN A 212 10.17 -4.58 14.73
N PHE A 213 8.99 -4.16 14.30
CA PHE A 213 8.74 -3.86 12.91
C PHE A 213 9.53 -2.61 12.51
N CYS A 214 10.15 -2.65 11.34
CA CYS A 214 10.91 -1.57 10.73
C CYS A 214 10.42 -1.36 9.30
N PHE A 215 10.10 -0.12 8.95
CA PHE A 215 9.91 0.30 7.58
C PHE A 215 11.10 1.14 7.15
N LEU A 216 11.99 0.52 6.38
CA LEU A 216 13.30 1.06 6.01
C LEU A 216 13.29 1.51 4.55
N LYS A 217 13.83 2.69 4.29
CA LYS A 217 14.17 3.16 2.94
C LYS A 217 15.46 2.51 2.47
N ILE A 218 15.41 1.82 1.34
CA ILE A 218 16.56 1.17 0.70
C ILE A 218 17.22 2.08 -0.32
N GLY A 219 16.41 2.78 -1.11
CA GLY A 219 16.91 3.66 -2.17
C GLY A 219 15.80 4.39 -2.92
N GLU A 220 16.22 5.11 -3.96
CA GLU A 220 15.34 5.86 -4.86
C GLU A 220 15.66 5.45 -6.30
N PHE A 221 14.64 5.33 -7.13
CA PHE A 221 14.79 5.03 -8.55
C PHE A 221 13.74 5.75 -9.38
N SER A 222 14.04 5.96 -10.66
CA SER A 222 13.14 6.62 -11.60
C SER A 222 12.85 5.72 -12.79
N ILE A 223 11.59 5.73 -13.23
CA ILE A 223 11.13 5.11 -14.47
C ILE A 223 10.88 6.23 -15.49
N PRO A 224 11.53 6.21 -16.67
CA PRO A 224 11.39 7.28 -17.65
C PRO A 224 9.98 7.31 -18.25
N GLN A 225 9.58 8.47 -18.78
CA GLN A 225 8.35 8.58 -19.56
C GLN A 225 8.49 7.86 -20.89
N LYS A 226 7.43 7.15 -21.31
CA LYS A 226 7.34 6.61 -22.67
C LYS A 226 7.23 7.76 -23.67
N LYS A 227 8.05 7.74 -24.73
CA LYS A 227 7.99 8.72 -25.84
C LYS A 227 6.80 8.44 -26.75
N LYS A 228 6.35 7.17 -26.84
CA LYS A 228 5.21 6.78 -27.69
C LYS A 228 3.88 7.03 -26.98
N HIS A 229 2.89 7.51 -27.73
CA HIS A 229 1.49 7.51 -27.30
C HIS A 229 0.90 6.10 -27.40
N SER A 230 1.29 5.23 -26.48
CA SER A 230 0.69 3.89 -26.35
C SER A 230 -0.57 3.93 -25.47
N GLU A 231 -1.50 3.00 -25.72
CA GLU A 231 -2.68 2.83 -24.86
C GLU A 231 -2.31 2.29 -23.47
N ASN A 232 -1.21 1.55 -23.35
CA ASN A 232 -0.59 1.11 -22.10
C ASN A 232 0.72 1.89 -21.85
N LYS A 233 0.73 2.74 -20.82
CA LYS A 233 1.89 3.57 -20.47
C LYS A 233 2.77 2.97 -19.39
N LEU A 234 2.48 1.76 -18.92
CA LEU A 234 3.22 1.10 -17.85
C LEU A 234 4.45 0.36 -18.36
N PHE A 235 5.44 0.27 -17.48
CA PHE A 235 6.63 -0.55 -17.63
C PHE A 235 6.45 -1.81 -16.79
N LYS A 236 6.83 -2.96 -17.36
CA LYS A 236 6.98 -4.19 -16.61
C LYS A 236 8.32 -4.13 -15.89
N VAL A 237 8.26 -4.14 -14.56
CA VAL A 237 9.42 -4.00 -13.68
C VAL A 237 9.58 -5.29 -12.89
N LYS A 238 10.80 -5.83 -12.89
CA LYS A 238 11.19 -6.98 -12.11
C LYS A 238 12.01 -6.51 -10.91
N PHE A 239 11.53 -6.85 -9.72
CA PHE A 239 12.26 -6.68 -8.48
C PHE A 239 12.93 -7.99 -8.09
N THR A 240 14.21 -7.95 -7.75
CA THR A 240 14.98 -9.08 -7.26
C THR A 240 15.67 -8.69 -5.96
N MET A 241 15.55 -9.53 -4.93
CA MET A 241 16.29 -9.42 -3.68
C MET A 241 17.11 -10.70 -3.49
N GLU A 242 18.41 -10.57 -3.29
CA GLU A 242 19.34 -11.68 -3.18
C GLU A 242 20.23 -11.52 -1.96
N GLU A 243 20.25 -12.53 -1.09
CA GLU A 243 21.20 -12.58 0.02
C GLU A 243 22.52 -13.20 -0.45
N ILE A 244 23.56 -12.38 -0.62
CA ILE A 244 24.86 -12.81 -1.17
C ILE A 244 25.89 -13.21 -0.10
N GLY A 245 25.52 -13.17 1.18
CA GLY A 245 26.39 -13.50 2.31
C GLY A 245 26.68 -14.99 2.51
N LEU A 246 27.92 -15.32 2.90
CA LEU A 246 28.42 -16.69 3.09
C LEU A 246 28.04 -17.34 4.45
N TYR A 247 27.61 -16.58 5.45
CA TYR A 247 27.38 -17.06 6.82
C TYR A 247 25.88 -17.07 7.25
N LEU A 248 25.60 -17.68 8.41
CA LEU A 248 24.27 -18.12 8.87
C LEU A 248 23.14 -17.08 8.67
N LYS A 249 22.07 -17.55 8.03
CA LYS A 249 21.25 -16.76 7.09
C LYS A 249 20.05 -16.08 7.74
N SER A 250 19.93 -14.79 7.41
CA SER A 250 18.83 -13.85 7.63
C SER A 250 18.12 -13.98 8.99
N GLY A 251 18.57 -13.18 9.95
CA GLY A 251 17.89 -12.98 11.22
C GLY A 251 16.72 -12.01 11.11
N PHE A 252 15.98 -11.97 10.00
CA PHE A 252 14.86 -11.04 9.77
C PHE A 252 13.70 -11.70 9.03
N ARG A 253 12.50 -11.14 9.21
CA ARG A 253 11.26 -11.53 8.51
C ARG A 253 10.81 -10.36 7.66
N ILE A 254 10.64 -10.59 6.36
CA ILE A 254 10.08 -9.58 5.44
C ILE A 254 8.58 -9.77 5.38
N PHE A 255 7.84 -8.67 5.35
CA PHE A 255 6.39 -8.67 5.15
C PHE A 255 6.03 -8.16 3.77
N PHE A 256 6.69 -7.09 3.33
CA PHE A 256 6.47 -6.53 2.02
C PHE A 256 7.61 -5.63 1.57
N ILE A 257 7.71 -5.47 0.25
CA ILE A 257 8.49 -4.43 -0.43
C ILE A 257 7.49 -3.38 -0.91
N ASP A 258 7.80 -2.11 -0.69
CA ASP A 258 6.93 -0.98 -1.02
C ASP A 258 7.65 -0.08 -2.03
N LEU A 259 7.04 0.03 -3.21
CA LEU A 259 7.44 0.91 -4.31
C LEU A 259 6.47 2.07 -4.31
N SER A 260 6.80 3.13 -3.58
CA SER A 260 5.90 4.26 -3.36
C SER A 260 6.46 5.55 -3.94
N GLN A 261 5.59 6.50 -4.25
CA GLN A 261 6.00 7.82 -4.68
C GLN A 261 6.87 8.50 -3.59
N PRO A 262 7.74 9.43 -3.98
CA PRO A 262 8.43 10.31 -3.04
C PRO A 262 7.46 10.87 -2.01
N SER A 263 7.81 10.68 -0.74
CA SER A 263 7.02 11.15 0.38
C SER A 263 7.82 12.22 1.11
N MET A 264 7.12 13.20 1.65
CA MET A 264 7.74 14.26 2.45
C MET A 264 8.60 13.68 3.60
N LEU A 265 8.18 12.57 4.23
CA LEU A 265 8.98 11.95 5.30
C LEU A 265 10.32 11.40 4.82
N PHE A 266 10.30 10.61 3.75
CA PHE A 266 11.51 9.95 3.25
C PHE A 266 12.39 10.85 2.40
N ASN A 267 11.83 11.84 1.70
CA ASN A 267 12.56 12.65 0.73
C ASN A 267 12.90 14.03 1.31
N ASP A 268 11.94 14.73 1.92
CA ASP A 268 12.21 16.09 2.45
C ASP A 268 12.90 16.04 3.82
N TYR A 269 12.52 15.08 4.67
CA TYR A 269 13.15 14.87 5.98
C TYR A 269 14.20 13.76 5.99
N ASP A 270 14.45 13.08 4.86
CA ASP A 270 15.51 12.07 4.74
C ASP A 270 15.49 11.06 5.90
N LEU A 271 14.28 10.57 6.17
CA LEU A 271 14.05 9.51 7.14
C LEU A 271 14.76 8.24 6.67
N LEU A 272 15.52 7.60 7.55
CA LEU A 272 16.12 6.29 7.25
C LEU A 272 15.07 5.19 7.42
N TYR A 273 14.45 5.14 8.60
CA TYR A 273 13.36 4.21 8.89
C TYR A 273 12.41 4.76 9.96
N TYR A 274 11.22 4.19 10.03
CA TYR A 274 10.43 4.20 11.26
C TYR A 274 10.23 2.79 11.80
N SER A 275 10.08 2.65 13.11
CA SER A 275 9.80 1.36 13.76
C SER A 275 8.55 1.40 14.62
N VAL A 276 7.94 0.23 14.84
CA VAL A 276 6.84 0.02 15.76
C VAL A 276 7.22 -1.13 16.69
N MET A 277 6.94 -0.97 17.99
CA MET A 277 7.17 -1.98 19.03
C MET A 277 6.18 -3.16 18.94
N GLU A 278 6.05 -3.73 17.75
CA GLU A 278 5.13 -4.81 17.42
C GLU A 278 5.77 -5.69 16.34
N THR A 279 5.43 -6.98 16.34
CA THR A 279 5.98 -7.97 15.39
C THR A 279 4.90 -8.80 14.70
N ASP A 280 3.65 -8.72 15.14
CA ASP A 280 2.51 -9.37 14.51
C ASP A 280 2.08 -8.63 13.23
N TYR A 281 1.91 -9.39 12.15
CA TYR A 281 1.55 -8.87 10.83
C TYR A 281 0.23 -8.12 10.77
N LYS A 282 -0.68 -8.40 11.69
CA LYS A 282 -1.99 -7.76 11.75
C LYS A 282 -1.89 -6.23 11.88
N TYR A 283 -0.79 -5.72 12.43
CA TYR A 283 -0.62 -4.29 12.65
C TYR A 283 -0.02 -3.53 11.46
N PHE A 284 0.58 -4.21 10.48
CA PHE A 284 1.27 -3.54 9.36
C PHE A 284 0.95 -4.14 7.98
N ILE A 285 0.24 -5.27 7.90
CA ILE A 285 -0.33 -5.78 6.65
C ILE A 285 -1.82 -5.42 6.59
N ASN A 286 -2.17 -4.51 5.69
CA ASN A 286 -3.55 -4.23 5.32
C ASN A 286 -4.06 -5.38 4.41
N ILE A 287 -4.93 -6.24 4.94
CA ILE A 287 -5.37 -7.45 4.24
C ILE A 287 -6.24 -7.11 3.01
N PRO A 288 -7.27 -6.22 3.09
CA PRO A 288 -7.98 -5.74 1.90
C PRO A 288 -7.04 -5.22 0.81
N MET A 289 -6.00 -4.47 1.19
CA MET A 289 -5.01 -3.97 0.23
C MET A 289 -4.15 -5.08 -0.37
N LYS A 290 -3.74 -6.07 0.44
CA LYS A 290 -3.02 -7.25 -0.03
C LYS A 290 -3.82 -8.01 -1.08
N ASN A 291 -5.10 -8.26 -0.82
CA ASN A 291 -5.98 -8.95 -1.77
C ASN A 291 -6.15 -8.14 -3.06
N LEU A 292 -6.30 -6.81 -2.96
CA LEU A 292 -6.38 -5.92 -4.11
C LEU A 292 -5.11 -5.96 -4.99
N TYR A 293 -3.92 -5.88 -4.40
CA TYR A 293 -2.68 -5.98 -5.17
C TYR A 293 -2.48 -7.36 -5.79
N ARG A 294 -2.89 -8.44 -5.10
CA ARG A 294 -2.87 -9.79 -5.66
C ARG A 294 -3.78 -9.89 -6.89
N ALA A 295 -5.02 -9.43 -6.79
CA ALA A 295 -5.96 -9.41 -7.92
C ALA A 295 -5.44 -8.55 -9.09
N LEU A 296 -4.92 -7.36 -8.79
CA LEU A 296 -4.36 -6.46 -9.80
C LEU A 296 -3.18 -7.08 -10.55
N ASN A 297 -2.22 -7.66 -9.83
CA ASN A 297 -1.07 -8.32 -10.45
C ASN A 297 -1.49 -9.54 -11.28
N TYR A 298 -2.44 -10.34 -10.79
CA TYR A 298 -2.94 -11.51 -11.51
C TYR A 298 -3.57 -11.14 -12.86
N VAL A 299 -4.41 -10.10 -12.89
CA VAL A 299 -4.99 -9.57 -14.12
C VAL A 299 -3.90 -9.08 -15.06
N GLN A 300 -3.05 -8.15 -14.58
CA GLN A 300 -2.07 -7.49 -15.43
C GLN A 300 -1.01 -8.46 -16.00
N SER A 301 -0.70 -9.54 -15.28
CA SER A 301 0.26 -10.56 -15.72
C SER A 301 -0.37 -11.75 -16.47
N GLY A 302 -1.69 -11.74 -16.70
CA GLY A 302 -2.35 -12.74 -17.53
C GLY A 302 -2.49 -14.11 -16.86
N GLY A 303 -2.60 -14.14 -15.53
CA GLY A 303 -2.71 -15.37 -14.75
C GLY A 303 -1.39 -16.09 -14.48
N ASN A 304 -0.24 -15.52 -14.89
CA ASN A 304 1.06 -16.12 -14.67
C ASN A 304 2.05 -15.07 -14.12
N GLU A 305 2.42 -15.18 -12.83
CA GLU A 305 3.28 -14.20 -12.14
C GLU A 305 4.73 -14.15 -12.69
N MET A 306 5.10 -15.14 -13.50
CA MET A 306 6.47 -15.38 -13.96
C MET A 306 6.62 -15.31 -15.48
N THR A 307 5.92 -14.38 -16.13
CA THR A 307 6.09 -14.09 -17.57
C THR A 307 7.42 -13.38 -17.84
N SER A 308 8.08 -13.76 -18.94
CA SER A 308 9.35 -13.16 -19.36
C SER A 308 9.21 -11.64 -19.53
N LEU A 309 10.31 -10.89 -19.38
CA LEU A 309 10.31 -9.44 -19.69
C LEU A 309 10.04 -9.19 -21.18
N CYS A 310 10.27 -10.18 -22.05
CA CYS A 310 10.35 -10.07 -23.51
C CYS A 310 9.00 -10.21 -24.25
N ASP A 311 7.87 -9.97 -23.59
CA ASP A 311 6.59 -9.89 -24.30
C ASP A 311 6.51 -8.49 -24.95
N SER A 312 6.55 -8.46 -26.28
CA SER A 312 6.65 -7.28 -27.14
C SER A 312 5.97 -6.00 -26.60
N ALA A 313 6.64 -4.86 -26.76
CA ALA A 313 6.33 -3.52 -26.23
C ALA A 313 4.93 -2.94 -26.53
N ASP A 314 4.10 -3.62 -27.32
CA ASP A 314 2.70 -3.28 -27.63
C ASP A 314 1.67 -4.19 -26.92
N THR A 315 2.09 -5.00 -25.94
CA THR A 315 1.19 -5.95 -25.27
C THR A 315 0.13 -5.23 -24.42
N GLU A 316 -1.13 -5.53 -24.76
CA GLU A 316 -2.29 -5.35 -23.89
C GLU A 316 -2.01 -5.98 -22.51
N TYR A 317 -2.66 -5.45 -21.46
CA TYR A 317 -2.61 -6.12 -20.16
C TYR A 317 -3.00 -7.59 -20.30
N GLY A 318 -2.49 -8.43 -19.41
CA GLY A 318 -2.95 -9.79 -19.34
C GLY A 318 -4.48 -9.90 -19.16
N SER A 319 -5.00 -11.07 -19.52
CA SER A 319 -6.43 -11.37 -19.48
C SER A 319 -6.86 -12.17 -18.25
N GLY A 320 -6.01 -12.28 -17.22
CA GLY A 320 -6.28 -13.10 -16.05
C GLY A 320 -7.61 -12.75 -15.37
N GLU A 321 -8.33 -13.76 -14.88
CA GLU A 321 -9.59 -13.58 -14.16
C GLU A 321 -9.33 -13.66 -12.64
N PRO A 322 -9.53 -12.56 -11.87
CA PRO A 322 -9.25 -12.54 -10.43
C PRO A 322 -9.92 -13.65 -9.60
N MET A 323 -11.02 -14.22 -10.10
CA MET A 323 -11.75 -15.29 -9.45
C MET A 323 -11.04 -16.64 -9.47
N ASP A 324 -10.12 -16.85 -10.41
CA ASP A 324 -9.36 -18.10 -10.52
C ASP A 324 -8.52 -18.36 -9.27
N ILE A 325 -8.03 -17.29 -8.63
CA ILE A 325 -7.21 -17.32 -7.41
C ILE A 325 -8.03 -17.05 -6.14
N TRP A 326 -9.34 -17.28 -6.15
CA TRP A 326 -10.23 -16.99 -5.02
C TRP A 326 -9.75 -17.60 -3.69
N SER A 327 -9.26 -18.84 -3.73
CA SER A 327 -8.76 -19.56 -2.55
C SER A 327 -7.49 -18.96 -1.94
N GLU A 328 -6.81 -18.06 -2.67
CA GLU A 328 -5.57 -17.43 -2.22
C GLU A 328 -5.79 -16.07 -1.54
N TYR A 329 -7.01 -15.53 -1.59
CA TYR A 329 -7.37 -14.30 -0.90
C TYR A 329 -7.57 -14.55 0.59
N ASN A 330 -6.98 -13.67 1.42
CA ASN A 330 -7.10 -13.78 2.87
C ASN A 330 -8.36 -13.06 3.35
N GLN A 331 -9.27 -13.78 3.99
CA GLN A 331 -10.52 -13.26 4.57
C GLN A 331 -10.46 -13.05 6.09
N GLU A 332 -9.28 -13.17 6.71
CA GLU A 332 -9.08 -13.05 8.16
C GLU A 332 -9.54 -11.69 8.68
N TYR A 333 -9.50 -10.62 7.87
CA TYR A 333 -10.02 -9.30 8.26
C TYR A 333 -11.52 -9.31 8.63
N LEU A 334 -12.28 -10.30 8.18
CA LEU A 334 -13.68 -10.51 8.58
C LEU A 334 -13.80 -11.27 9.91
N ASN A 335 -12.75 -11.99 10.33
CA ASN A 335 -12.74 -12.82 11.54
C ASN A 335 -11.95 -12.18 12.68
N THR A 336 -11.13 -11.18 12.40
CA THR A 336 -10.24 -10.57 13.40
C THR A 336 -11.05 -9.69 14.36
N HIS A 337 -10.79 -9.83 15.66
CA HIS A 337 -11.26 -8.99 16.79
C HIS A 337 -12.54 -9.38 17.54
N ASN A 338 -13.00 -10.63 17.50
CA ASN A 338 -14.24 -11.04 18.20
C ASN A 338 -15.36 -10.01 17.97
N ALA A 339 -15.42 -9.49 16.74
CA ALA A 339 -16.38 -8.51 16.35
C ALA A 339 -17.72 -9.23 16.30
N LYS A 340 -18.37 -9.35 17.47
CA LYS A 340 -19.79 -9.66 17.56
C LYS A 340 -20.47 -8.62 16.68
N CYS A 341 -20.87 -9.04 15.50
CA CYS A 341 -21.87 -8.33 14.74
C CYS A 341 -23.17 -8.61 15.48
N GLY A 342 -23.97 -7.58 15.76
CA GLY A 342 -25.27 -7.77 16.44
C GLY A 342 -26.24 -8.65 15.64
N HIS A 343 -25.86 -9.08 14.44
CA HIS A 343 -26.70 -9.75 13.47
C HIS A 343 -26.25 -11.17 13.09
N CYS A 344 -25.13 -11.71 13.56
CA CYS A 344 -24.56 -12.97 13.04
C CYS A 344 -24.05 -13.86 14.19
N THR A 345 -24.27 -15.18 14.09
CA THR A 345 -23.64 -16.15 15.00
C THR A 345 -22.22 -16.48 14.53
N ASP A 346 -21.32 -16.84 15.45
CA ASP A 346 -19.88 -17.02 15.17
C ASP A 346 -19.60 -18.11 14.10
N GLU A 347 -20.55 -19.00 13.82
CA GLU A 347 -20.43 -20.12 12.87
C GLU A 347 -20.83 -19.78 11.41
N GLU A 348 -21.43 -18.61 11.14
CA GLU A 348 -22.05 -18.31 9.83
C GLU A 348 -21.11 -17.70 8.77
N VAL A 349 -19.85 -17.35 9.10
CA VAL A 349 -19.12 -16.32 8.33
C VAL A 349 -17.95 -16.83 7.49
N VAL A 350 -17.70 -18.14 7.44
CA VAL A 350 -16.71 -18.68 6.49
C VAL A 350 -17.42 -19.14 5.21
N PRO A 351 -17.19 -18.50 4.05
CA PRO A 351 -17.62 -19.06 2.78
C PRO A 351 -16.82 -20.35 2.56
N THR A 352 -17.45 -21.49 2.86
CA THR A 352 -16.92 -22.78 2.42
C THR A 352 -17.05 -22.84 0.90
N ARG A 353 -16.05 -23.41 0.23
CA ARG A 353 -15.91 -23.55 -1.24
C ARG A 353 -17.18 -24.02 -1.97
N THR A 354 -18.13 -24.60 -1.25
CA THR A 354 -19.38 -25.20 -1.71
C THR A 354 -20.59 -24.27 -1.65
N LYS A 355 -20.54 -23.13 -0.93
CA LYS A 355 -21.60 -22.12 -0.96
C LYS A 355 -21.15 -21.00 -1.89
N SER A 356 -21.60 -21.09 -3.14
CA SER A 356 -21.43 -20.02 -4.13
C SER A 356 -21.80 -18.67 -3.51
N ILE A 357 -21.01 -17.63 -3.76
CA ILE A 357 -21.35 -16.23 -3.43
C ILE A 357 -22.75 -15.87 -3.98
N MET A 358 -23.19 -16.53 -5.06
CA MET A 358 -24.55 -16.41 -5.61
C MET A 358 -25.66 -16.84 -4.64
N ALA A 359 -25.37 -17.65 -3.61
CA ALA A 359 -26.36 -18.05 -2.61
C ALA A 359 -26.62 -16.97 -1.54
N PHE A 360 -25.75 -15.95 -1.44
CA PHE A 360 -25.82 -14.91 -0.42
C PHE A 360 -26.12 -13.50 -0.97
N GLU A 361 -26.20 -13.32 -2.30
CA GLU A 361 -26.54 -12.03 -2.93
C GLU A 361 -27.92 -11.49 -2.52
N ASN A 362 -28.82 -12.34 -2.00
CA ASN A 362 -30.13 -11.92 -1.47
C ASN A 362 -30.18 -11.77 0.06
N ASP A 363 -29.10 -12.09 0.79
CA ASP A 363 -29.07 -11.94 2.24
C ASP A 363 -28.45 -10.59 2.64
N THR A 364 -29.30 -9.57 2.63
CA THR A 364 -28.97 -8.21 3.09
C THR A 364 -28.33 -8.18 4.48
N ARG A 365 -28.65 -9.16 5.34
CA ARG A 365 -28.11 -9.25 6.70
C ARG A 365 -26.66 -9.72 6.71
N TRP A 366 -26.30 -10.65 5.84
CA TRP A 366 -24.91 -11.09 5.69
C TRP A 366 -24.02 -9.99 5.12
N LEU A 367 -24.50 -9.27 4.11
CA LEU A 367 -23.79 -8.12 3.53
C LEU A 367 -23.52 -7.05 4.60
N GLN A 368 -24.54 -6.67 5.38
CA GLN A 368 -24.38 -5.73 6.49
C GLN A 368 -23.36 -6.23 7.53
N CYS A 369 -23.37 -7.52 7.85
CA CYS A 369 -22.41 -8.13 8.76
C CYS A 369 -20.96 -7.98 8.31
N CYS A 370 -20.70 -8.23 7.03
CA CYS A 370 -19.40 -8.07 6.41
C CYS A 370 -18.95 -6.60 6.42
N GLU A 371 -19.86 -5.66 6.16
CA GLU A 371 -19.56 -4.23 6.22
C GLU A 371 -19.21 -3.78 7.64
N ASP A 372 -19.99 -4.17 8.65
CA ASP A 372 -19.71 -3.82 10.04
C ASP A 372 -18.35 -4.35 10.51
N ARG A 373 -17.99 -5.58 10.09
CA ARG A 373 -16.69 -6.20 10.37
C ARG A 373 -15.56 -5.48 9.64
N LEU A 374 -15.77 -5.10 8.38
CA LEU A 374 -14.79 -4.33 7.59
C LEU A 374 -14.54 -2.95 8.22
N MET A 375 -15.57 -2.28 8.73
CA MET A 375 -15.43 -0.99 9.40
C MET A 375 -14.66 -1.11 10.72
N LYS A 376 -14.94 -2.16 11.52
CA LYS A 376 -14.15 -2.46 12.73
C LYS A 376 -12.69 -2.78 12.41
N TYR A 377 -12.45 -3.53 11.34
CA TYR A 377 -11.10 -3.78 10.84
C TYR A 377 -10.40 -2.49 10.44
N GLY A 378 -11.08 -1.63 9.67
CA GLY A 378 -10.55 -0.32 9.28
C GLY A 378 -10.21 0.54 10.49
N ASP A 379 -11.06 0.57 11.52
CA ASP A 379 -10.81 1.34 12.74
C ASP A 379 -9.59 0.81 13.49
N PHE A 380 -9.48 -0.51 13.65
CA PHE A 380 -8.28 -1.14 14.19
C PHE A 380 -7.04 -0.84 13.33
N PHE A 381 -7.13 -0.84 12.01
CA PHE A 381 -5.94 -0.68 11.19
C PHE A 381 -5.47 0.77 11.10
N PHE A 382 -6.40 1.73 10.96
CA PHE A 382 -6.09 3.13 10.68
C PHE A 382 -6.12 4.04 11.93
N ASN A 383 -6.93 3.74 12.94
CA ASN A 383 -7.10 4.56 14.13
C ASN A 383 -6.51 3.94 15.40
N ASN A 384 -5.88 2.76 15.33
CA ASN A 384 -5.32 2.14 16.52
C ASN A 384 -4.10 2.88 17.07
N ASN A 385 -4.31 3.39 18.27
CA ASN A 385 -3.40 4.16 19.10
C ASN A 385 -2.19 3.38 19.64
N LEU A 386 -2.20 2.05 19.56
CA LEU A 386 -1.08 1.19 19.97
C LEU A 386 0.13 1.28 19.03
N LYS A 387 -0.02 1.88 17.84
CA LYS A 387 1.04 2.00 16.83
C LYS A 387 1.93 3.23 17.05
N ARG A 388 2.58 3.33 18.22
CA ARG A 388 3.62 4.36 18.45
C ARG A 388 4.78 4.11 17.47
N ARG A 389 5.07 5.11 16.62
CA ARG A 389 6.09 5.00 15.57
C ARG A 389 7.34 5.75 15.97
N TYR A 390 8.48 5.08 16.10
CA TYR A 390 9.77 5.71 16.39
C TYR A 390 10.48 6.05 15.09
N PHE A 391 11.09 7.23 14.98
CA PHE A 391 11.70 7.73 13.75
C PHE A 391 13.22 7.80 13.87
N LYS A 392 13.93 7.27 12.86
CA LYS A 392 15.38 7.44 12.72
C LYS A 392 15.68 8.24 11.46
N PHE A 393 16.26 9.41 11.64
CA PHE A 393 16.71 10.30 10.56
C PHE A 393 18.19 10.09 10.25
N ASN A 394 18.58 10.37 9.00
CA ASN A 394 19.98 10.35 8.58
C ASN A 394 20.80 11.47 9.26
N THR A 395 20.21 12.65 9.47
CA THR A 395 20.89 13.78 10.11
C THR A 395 20.12 14.35 11.31
N VAL A 396 20.87 14.93 12.26
CA VAL A 396 20.30 15.69 13.39
C VAL A 396 19.55 16.94 12.90
N TYR A 397 19.98 17.54 11.79
CA TYR A 397 19.34 18.72 11.22
C TYR A 397 17.92 18.40 10.75
N GLN A 398 17.73 17.33 9.97
CA GLN A 398 16.40 16.94 9.51
C GLN A 398 15.49 16.52 10.66
N ARG A 399 16.02 15.84 11.68
CA ARG A 399 15.28 15.56 12.92
C ARG A 399 14.75 16.85 13.55
N ARG A 400 15.58 17.89 13.67
CA ARG A 400 15.15 19.20 14.21
C ARG A 400 14.09 19.86 13.34
N GLN A 401 14.24 19.84 12.02
CA GLN A 401 13.22 20.37 11.10
C GLN A 401 11.88 19.64 11.25
N PHE A 402 11.93 18.31 11.37
CA PHE A 402 10.75 17.49 11.61
C PHE A 402 10.08 17.85 12.94
N ILE A 403 10.84 17.93 14.03
CA ILE A 403 10.33 18.32 15.36
C ILE A 403 9.76 19.73 15.36
N ASN A 404 10.41 20.69 14.70
CA ASN A 404 9.92 22.07 14.61
C ASN A 404 8.57 22.17 13.89
N ARG A 405 8.31 21.28 12.93
CA ARG A 405 7.07 21.29 12.15
C ARG A 405 5.95 20.45 12.78
N TYR A 406 6.27 19.27 13.30
CA TYR A 406 5.29 18.28 13.77
C TYR A 406 5.24 18.12 15.29
N GLY A 407 6.18 18.72 16.02
CA GLY A 407 6.35 18.55 17.46
C GLY A 407 7.33 17.44 17.83
N ASP A 408 7.76 17.44 19.09
CA ASP A 408 8.68 16.43 19.61
C ASP A 408 7.92 15.14 19.95
N PHE A 409 8.15 14.13 19.13
CA PHE A 409 7.46 12.86 19.25
C PHE A 409 7.91 12.04 20.48
N GLU A 410 9.17 12.18 20.92
CA GLU A 410 9.69 11.41 22.07
C GLU A 410 9.04 11.93 23.35
N LEU A 411 9.01 13.25 23.50
CA LEU A 411 8.33 13.92 24.62
C LEU A 411 6.83 13.60 24.62
N ASP A 412 6.16 13.69 23.48
CA ASP A 412 4.73 13.38 23.37
C ASP A 412 4.43 11.93 23.79
N TRP A 413 5.31 10.95 23.51
CA TRP A 413 5.10 9.57 23.97
C TRP A 413 5.41 9.35 25.46
N GLU A 414 6.38 10.07 26.01
CA GLU A 414 6.75 10.02 27.43
C GLU A 414 5.68 10.69 28.32
N GLU A 415 5.19 11.87 27.95
CA GLU A 415 4.12 12.58 28.66
C GLU A 415 2.84 11.72 28.72
N ASN A 416 2.54 11.00 27.63
CA ASN A 416 1.43 10.05 27.57
C ASN A 416 1.68 8.73 28.32
N ALA A 417 2.93 8.29 28.48
CA ALA A 417 3.27 7.10 29.25
C ALA A 417 3.23 7.35 30.76
N ASN A 418 3.60 8.56 31.17
CA ASN A 418 3.73 8.93 32.58
C ASN A 418 2.50 9.67 33.13
N GLY A 419 1.55 10.08 32.28
CA GLY A 419 0.34 10.81 32.70
C GLY A 419 0.63 12.18 33.32
N THR A 420 1.87 12.66 33.20
CA THR A 420 2.33 13.91 33.83
C THR A 420 2.25 15.03 32.81
N HIS A 421 1.17 15.81 32.86
CA HIS A 421 1.20 17.17 32.34
C HIS A 421 2.12 18.04 33.22
N ARG A 422 2.80 19.01 32.59
CA ARG A 422 3.76 19.94 33.23
C ARG A 422 3.20 20.81 34.38
N ASP A 423 1.91 20.70 34.70
CA ASP A 423 1.24 21.49 35.74
C ASP A 423 1.07 20.76 37.09
N GLY A 424 1.76 19.63 37.32
CA GLY A 424 1.86 19.02 38.66
C GLY A 424 0.55 18.53 39.27
N THR A 425 -0.54 18.48 38.51
CA THR A 425 -1.83 17.97 38.96
C THR A 425 -1.97 16.50 38.55
N HIS A 426 -1.82 15.61 39.54
CA HIS A 426 -2.20 14.21 39.42
C HIS A 426 -3.73 14.13 39.28
N GLN A 427 -4.24 14.00 38.05
CA GLN A 427 -5.60 13.53 37.85
C GLN A 427 -5.64 12.01 37.92
N GLU A 428 -6.50 11.48 38.79
CA GLU A 428 -6.86 10.07 38.85
C GLU A 428 -7.23 9.54 37.46
N HIS A 429 -6.82 8.29 37.19
CA HIS A 429 -6.98 7.55 35.93
C HIS A 429 -8.44 7.36 35.46
N LYS A 430 -9.12 8.43 35.07
CA LYS A 430 -10.36 8.38 34.29
C LYS A 430 -10.30 9.46 33.22
N ASN A 431 -10.21 9.02 31.97
CA ASN A 431 -10.22 9.83 30.75
C ASN A 431 -8.91 10.60 30.49
N ILE A 432 -7.83 9.87 30.18
CA ILE A 432 -6.82 10.45 29.29
C ILE A 432 -7.56 10.73 27.97
N PRO A 433 -7.63 11.98 27.49
CA PRO A 433 -8.27 12.27 26.22
C PRO A 433 -7.58 11.42 25.14
N PRO A 434 -8.34 10.78 24.24
CA PRO A 434 -7.74 10.05 23.14
C PRO A 434 -6.87 11.04 22.37
N TYR A 435 -5.55 10.83 22.36
CA TYR A 435 -4.52 11.52 21.57
C TYR A 435 -5.08 12.80 20.98
N SER A 436 -5.04 13.92 21.72
CA SER A 436 -5.63 15.14 21.20
C SER A 436 -4.82 15.56 19.98
N TYR A 437 -5.33 15.15 18.83
CA TYR A 437 -4.98 15.66 17.54
C TYR A 437 -5.03 17.19 17.61
N ASP A 438 -4.25 17.87 16.78
CA ASP A 438 -4.66 19.23 16.45
C ASP A 438 -6.12 19.20 15.95
N SER A 439 -6.79 20.35 15.91
CA SER A 439 -8.17 20.47 15.42
C SER A 439 -8.39 19.90 14.00
N GLU A 440 -7.32 19.51 13.31
CA GLU A 440 -7.28 18.97 11.96
C GLU A 440 -7.03 17.46 11.89
N GLY A 441 -6.69 16.78 13.00
CA GLY A 441 -6.48 15.32 13.01
C GLY A 441 -5.06 14.87 12.60
N ILE A 442 -4.09 15.78 12.46
CA ILE A 442 -2.90 15.57 11.62
C ILE A 442 -1.65 15.20 12.42
N LYS A 443 -1.42 15.80 13.60
CA LYS A 443 -0.14 15.72 14.34
C LYS A 443 0.49 14.32 14.42
N TRP A 444 -0.30 13.27 14.65
CA TRP A 444 0.20 11.88 14.81
C TRP A 444 -0.43 10.85 13.87
N LYS A 445 -1.35 11.28 12.98
CA LYS A 445 -1.73 10.47 11.81
C LYS A 445 -0.65 10.60 10.75
N ILE A 446 0.57 10.17 11.08
CA ILE A 446 1.54 9.88 10.03
C ILE A 446 0.87 8.77 9.20
N PRO A 447 0.56 9.03 7.92
CA PRO A 447 0.00 7.99 7.08
C PRO A 447 0.88 6.76 7.16
N ILE A 448 0.29 5.57 7.11
CA ILE A 448 1.05 4.43 6.61
C ILE A 448 1.52 4.89 5.22
N LEU A 449 2.82 5.18 5.07
CA LEU A 449 3.37 6.13 4.07
C LEU A 449 3.08 5.80 2.60
N GLY A 450 2.46 4.65 2.31
CA GLY A 450 1.99 4.27 0.98
C GLY A 450 0.47 4.15 0.82
N GLU A 451 -0.35 4.48 1.84
CA GLU A 451 -1.81 4.28 1.87
C GLU A 451 -2.65 5.58 1.88
N LEU A 452 -2.02 6.77 1.91
CA LEU A 452 -2.65 8.09 1.72
C LEU A 452 -2.04 8.84 0.54
#